data_AF-A0A920E054-F1
#
_entry.id   AF-A0A920E054-F1
#
_cell.length_a   1.000
_cell.length_b   1.000
_cell.length_c   1.000
_cell.angle_alpha   90.00
_cell.angle_beta   90.00
_cell.angle_gamma   90.00
#
_symmetry.space_group_name_H-M   'P 1'
#
loop_
_entity.id
_entity.type
_entity.pdbx_description
1 polymer ?
#
loop_
_entity_poly.entity_id
_entity_poly.type
_entity_poly.pdbx_seq_one_letter_code
_entity_poly.pdbx_strand_id
1 'polypeptide(L)'
;MILYGKAYSKILKEKDIKILTLSNFQKEFLMKENIDKKKIAIFPNYTNVDIQDDESQELDIEANGIVYAGRISKEKGLVELIEAYNSANLNKIPLHIIGEGPLLKFLKKIMIVKTFFSRRIRS
;
A
#
# COMPACT_ATOMS: atom_id res chain seq x y z
N MET A 1 -1.20 -6.83 27.90
CA MET A 1 -0.57 -6.28 26.66
C MET A 1 0.43 -5.15 26.96
N ILE A 2 0.16 -4.25 27.93
CA ILE A 2 1.02 -3.08 28.24
C ILE A 2 2.44 -3.44 28.76
N LEU A 3 2.57 -4.49 29.58
CA LEU A 3 3.87 -4.91 30.16
C LEU A 3 4.90 -5.31 29.09
N TYR A 4 4.47 -6.10 28.10
CA TYR A 4 5.37 -6.59 27.04
C TYR A 4 5.87 -5.46 26.14
N GLY A 5 5.04 -4.45 25.86
CA GLY A 5 5.46 -3.26 25.09
C GLY A 5 6.55 -2.46 25.80
N LYS A 6 6.41 -2.26 27.12
CA LYS A 6 7.44 -1.57 27.92
C LYS A 6 8.75 -2.36 27.97
N ALA A 7 8.66 -3.68 28.19
CA ALA A 7 9.84 -4.55 28.21
C ALA A 7 10.56 -4.56 26.85
N TYR A 8 9.82 -4.65 25.75
CA TYR A 8 10.36 -4.60 24.40
C TYR A 8 11.02 -3.25 24.09
N SER A 9 10.37 -2.13 24.42
CA SER A 9 10.95 -0.78 24.26
C SER A 9 12.27 -0.64 25.04
N LYS A 10 12.33 -1.18 26.27
CA LYS A 10 13.55 -1.20 27.08
C LYS A 10 14.69 -1.97 26.39
N ILE A 11 14.40 -3.14 25.82
CA ILE A 11 15.37 -3.93 25.06
C ILE A 11 15.93 -3.13 23.88
N LEU A 12 15.07 -2.50 23.08
CA LEU A 12 15.49 -1.71 21.92
C LEU A 12 16.39 -0.52 22.29
N LYS A 13 16.16 0.08 23.47
CA LYS A 13 16.93 1.24 23.95
C LYS A 13 18.26 0.82 24.55
N GLU A 14 18.24 -0.13 25.48
CA GLU A 14 19.37 -0.42 26.36
C GLU A 14 20.32 -1.47 25.80
N LYS A 15 19.84 -2.43 25.01
CA LYS A 15 20.68 -3.50 24.49
C LYS A 15 21.44 -3.06 23.25
N ASP A 16 22.63 -3.60 23.05
CA ASP A 16 23.43 -3.38 21.85
C ASP A 16 22.89 -4.25 20.71
N ILE A 17 21.87 -3.74 20.03
CA ILE A 17 21.17 -4.41 18.93
C ILE A 17 21.11 -3.44 17.76
N LYS A 18 21.43 -3.93 16.57
CA LYS A 18 21.23 -3.20 15.32
C LYS A 18 19.81 -3.42 14.82
N ILE A 19 19.11 -2.34 14.52
CA ILE A 19 17.72 -2.31 14.09
C ILE A 19 17.69 -1.96 12.61
N LEU A 20 17.07 -2.82 11.81
CA LEU A 20 16.86 -2.58 10.39
C LEU A 20 15.43 -2.10 10.17
N THR A 21 15.28 -0.93 9.56
CA THR A 21 13.97 -0.35 9.22
C THR A 21 13.79 -0.30 7.71
N LEU A 22 12.57 -0.51 7.26
CA LEU A 22 12.25 -0.55 5.83
C LEU A 22 12.14 0.86 5.21
N SER A 23 11.94 1.88 6.03
CA SER A 23 11.73 3.26 5.57
C SER A 23 12.24 4.31 6.55
N ASN A 24 12.40 5.55 6.06
CA ASN A 24 12.70 6.71 6.89
C ASN A 24 11.62 6.95 7.96
N PHE A 25 10.34 6.74 7.64
CA PHE A 25 9.24 6.91 8.58
C PHE A 25 9.41 6.06 9.85
N GLN A 26 9.75 4.77 9.67
CA GLN A 26 10.00 3.87 10.80
C GLN A 26 11.23 4.29 11.61
N LYS A 27 12.31 4.69 10.93
CA LYS A 27 13.52 5.21 11.60
C LYS A 27 13.21 6.43 12.45
N GLU A 28 12.49 7.40 11.89
CA GLU A 28 12.09 8.62 12.60
C GLU A 28 11.17 8.32 13.78
N PHE A 29 10.23 7.38 13.62
CA PHE A 29 9.37 6.93 14.71
C PHE A 29 10.20 6.36 15.87
N LEU A 30 11.17 5.49 15.61
CA LEU A 30 12.04 4.92 16.65
C LEU A 30 12.94 5.98 17.30
N MET A 31 13.43 6.96 16.52
CA MET A 31 14.21 8.08 17.05
C MET A 31 13.38 8.95 18.00
N LYS A 32 12.11 9.22 17.67
CA LYS A 32 11.16 9.93 18.56
C LYS A 32 10.92 9.18 19.86
N GLU A 33 10.98 7.85 19.81
CA GLU A 33 10.89 6.98 20.98
C GLU A 33 12.21 6.90 21.81
N ASN A 34 13.21 7.75 21.53
CA ASN A 34 14.52 7.79 22.20
C ASN A 34 15.41 6.56 21.96
N ILE A 35 15.29 5.92 20.79
CA ILE A 35 16.25 4.89 20.36
C ILE A 35 17.39 5.58 19.60
N ASP A 36 18.63 5.22 19.94
CA ASP A 36 19.83 5.83 19.35
C ASP A 36 19.86 5.63 17.82
N LYS A 37 20.00 6.74 17.08
CA LYS A 37 20.14 6.76 15.62
C LYS A 37 21.26 5.86 15.12
N LYS A 38 22.34 5.69 15.88
CA LYS A 38 23.48 4.82 15.52
C LYS A 38 23.09 3.34 15.45
N LYS A 39 22.07 2.93 16.19
CA LYS A 39 21.53 1.56 16.17
C LYS A 39 20.64 1.30 14.97
N ILE A 40 20.14 2.33 14.29
CA ILE A 40 19.10 2.19 13.25
C ILE A 40 19.70 2.37 11.86
N ALA A 41 19.62 1.33 11.04
CA ALA A 41 19.97 1.37 9.62
C ALA A 41 18.72 1.15 8.75
N ILE A 42 18.67 1.84 7.61
CA ILE A 42 17.59 1.65 6.64
C ILE A 42 18.00 0.52 5.71
N PHE A 43 17.13 -0.47 5.58
CA PHE A 43 17.27 -1.59 4.68
C PHE A 43 15.92 -1.77 3.95
N PRO A 44 15.73 -1.10 2.80
CA PRO A 44 14.47 -1.16 2.06
C PRO A 44 14.21 -2.58 1.56
N ASN A 45 12.94 -2.93 1.38
CA ASN A 45 12.59 -4.18 0.70
C ASN A 45 12.90 -4.04 -0.80
N TYR A 46 13.80 -4.87 -1.30
CA TYR A 46 14.07 -4.98 -2.73
C TYR A 46 13.00 -5.85 -3.40
N THR A 47 12.67 -5.52 -4.64
CA THR A 47 11.79 -6.30 -5.50
C THR A 47 12.58 -6.79 -6.70
N ASN A 48 12.55 -8.09 -7.00
CA ASN A 48 13.22 -8.67 -8.16
C ASN A 48 12.39 -8.50 -9.45
N VAL A 49 11.72 -7.37 -9.60
CA VAL A 49 10.94 -7.08 -10.80
C VAL A 49 11.81 -6.22 -11.70
N ASP A 50 12.39 -6.84 -12.73
CA ASP A 50 12.82 -6.08 -13.90
C ASP A 50 11.54 -5.58 -14.57
N ILE A 51 11.19 -4.32 -14.30
CA ILE A 51 10.13 -3.64 -15.04
C ILE A 51 10.72 -3.38 -16.42
N GLN A 52 10.53 -4.33 -17.32
CA GLN A 52 10.79 -4.09 -18.73
C GLN A 52 9.64 -3.23 -19.23
N ASP A 53 9.95 -2.02 -19.68
CA ASP A 53 9.03 -1.23 -20.48
C ASP A 53 8.88 -1.99 -21.81
N ASP A 54 7.83 -2.80 -21.89
CA ASP A 54 7.47 -3.47 -23.13
C ASP A 54 6.79 -2.45 -24.03
N GLU A 55 7.59 -1.61 -24.68
CA GLU A 55 7.16 -0.59 -25.66
C GLU A 55 6.35 -1.19 -26.82
N SER A 56 6.31 -2.52 -26.95
CA SER A 56 5.56 -3.25 -27.97
C SER A 56 4.09 -3.51 -27.61
N GLN A 57 3.66 -3.24 -26.37
CA GLN A 57 2.25 -3.36 -26.02
C GLN A 57 1.45 -2.20 -26.60
N GLU A 58 0.53 -2.50 -27.54
CA GLU A 58 -0.45 -1.54 -28.01
C GLU A 58 -1.19 -0.93 -26.82
N LEU A 59 -1.28 0.40 -26.79
CA LEU A 59 -1.99 1.15 -25.76
C LEU A 59 -3.49 0.87 -25.87
N ASP A 60 -3.96 -0.17 -25.20
CA ASP A 60 -5.39 -0.44 -25.07
C ASP A 60 -6.02 0.66 -24.20
N ILE A 61 -6.89 1.46 -24.81
CA ILE A 61 -7.59 2.59 -24.18
C ILE A 61 -8.50 2.09 -23.04
N GLU A 62 -8.97 0.84 -23.07
CA GLU A 62 -9.70 0.23 -21.94
C GLU A 62 -8.77 -0.27 -20.82
N ALA A 63 -7.50 -0.53 -21.12
CA ALA A 63 -6.47 -0.90 -20.13
C ALA A 63 -5.74 0.31 -19.54
N ASN A 64 -5.82 1.47 -20.21
CA ASN A 64 -5.19 2.70 -19.77
C ASN A 64 -6.09 3.49 -18.81
N GLY A 65 -5.72 3.48 -17.54
CA GLY A 65 -6.49 4.13 -16.50
C GLY A 65 -5.74 4.24 -15.18
N ILE A 66 -6.44 4.71 -14.16
CA ILE A 66 -5.93 4.74 -12.79
C ILE A 66 -6.06 3.33 -12.22
N VAL A 67 -4.97 2.76 -11.73
CA VAL A 67 -4.98 1.43 -11.08
C VAL A 67 -4.78 1.57 -9.58
N TYR A 68 -5.74 1.09 -8.81
CA TYR A 68 -5.58 0.77 -7.39
C TYR A 68 -5.30 -0.72 -7.25
N ALA A 69 -4.14 -1.08 -6.71
CA ALA A 69 -3.79 -2.46 -6.38
C ALA A 69 -3.55 -2.59 -4.87
N GLY A 70 -4.42 -3.31 -4.16
CA GLY A 70 -4.28 -3.46 -2.72
C GLY A 70 -5.46 -4.12 -2.01
N ARG A 71 -5.30 -4.38 -0.71
CA ARG A 71 -6.37 -4.94 0.13
C ARG A 71 -7.58 -4.00 0.16
N ILE A 72 -8.77 -4.56 0.05
CA ILE A 72 -10.03 -3.81 0.07
C ILE A 72 -10.54 -3.74 1.51
N SER A 73 -10.03 -2.76 2.26
CA SER A 73 -10.33 -2.54 3.69
C SER A 73 -10.38 -1.06 4.05
N LYS A 74 -10.97 -0.73 5.21
CA LYS A 74 -11.31 0.65 5.58
C LYS A 74 -10.06 1.51 5.73
N GLU A 75 -9.02 0.96 6.33
CA GLU A 75 -7.74 1.61 6.55
C GLU A 75 -6.95 1.90 5.26
N LYS A 76 -7.40 1.36 4.12
CA LYS A 76 -6.76 1.60 2.81
C LYS A 76 -7.39 2.76 2.03
N GLY A 77 -8.41 3.42 2.58
CA GLY A 77 -8.92 4.68 2.04
C GLY A 77 -9.64 4.55 0.68
N LEU A 78 -10.16 3.36 0.36
CA LEU A 78 -10.74 3.10 -0.96
C LEU A 78 -12.08 3.83 -1.18
N VAL A 79 -12.80 4.13 -0.10
CA VAL A 79 -14.04 4.92 -0.17
C VAL A 79 -13.70 6.35 -0.58
N GLU A 80 -12.73 6.94 0.10
CA GLU A 80 -12.22 8.29 -0.15
C GLU A 80 -11.64 8.42 -1.56
N LEU A 81 -10.96 7.37 -2.06
CA LEU A 81 -10.47 7.32 -3.45
C LEU A 81 -11.62 7.39 -4.46
N ILE A 82 -12.67 6.59 -4.27
CA ILE A 82 -13.84 6.54 -5.16
C ILE A 82 -14.59 7.88 -5.12
N GLU A 83 -14.76 8.47 -3.94
CA GLU A 83 -15.38 9.78 -3.77
C GLU A 83 -14.58 10.87 -4.49
N ALA A 84 -13.26 10.93 -4.28
CA ALA A 84 -12.40 11.90 -4.95
C ALA A 84 -12.40 11.74 -6.48
N TYR A 85 -12.37 10.50 -6.98
CA TYR A 85 -12.46 10.20 -8.41
C TYR A 85 -13.77 10.72 -9.03
N ASN A 86 -14.91 10.47 -8.37
CA ASN A 86 -16.22 10.95 -8.81
C ASN A 86 -16.31 12.48 -8.75
N SER A 87 -15.86 13.09 -7.65
CA SER A 87 -15.87 14.56 -7.49
C SER A 87 -14.96 15.28 -8.48
N ALA A 88 -13.86 14.65 -8.90
CA ALA A 88 -12.97 15.17 -9.93
C ALA A 88 -13.52 14.99 -11.36
N ASN A 89 -14.70 14.39 -11.54
CA ASN A 89 -15.33 14.13 -12.84
C ASN A 89 -14.41 13.39 -13.83
N LEU A 90 -13.59 12.47 -13.32
CA LEU A 90 -12.62 11.70 -14.12
C LEU A 90 -13.27 10.55 -14.91
N ASN A 91 -14.58 10.62 -15.19
CA ASN A 91 -15.39 9.56 -15.79
C ASN A 91 -14.90 9.09 -17.19
N LYS A 92 -13.99 9.84 -17.82
CA LYS A 92 -13.33 9.49 -19.09
C LYS A 92 -12.05 8.65 -18.92
N ILE A 93 -11.54 8.50 -17.70
CA ILE A 93 -10.32 7.76 -17.36
C ILE A 93 -10.73 6.59 -16.46
N PRO A 94 -10.70 5.32 -16.94
CA PRO A 94 -11.09 4.17 -16.13
C PRO A 94 -10.37 4.09 -14.78
N LEU A 95 -11.09 3.72 -13.72
CA LEU A 95 -10.51 3.36 -12.42
C LEU A 95 -10.59 1.83 -12.24
N HIS A 96 -9.44 1.17 -12.24
CA HIS A 96 -9.32 -0.27 -12.01
C HIS A 96 -8.98 -0.54 -10.54
N ILE A 97 -9.82 -1.32 -9.87
CA ILE A 97 -9.61 -1.71 -8.47
C ILE A 97 -9.28 -3.20 -8.43
N ILE A 98 -8.03 -3.53 -8.11
CA ILE A 98 -7.50 -4.88 -8.06
C ILE A 98 -7.21 -5.25 -6.60
N GLY A 99 -7.90 -6.26 -6.10
CA GLY A 99 -7.66 -6.80 -4.77
C GLY A 99 -8.89 -7.45 -4.15
N GLU A 100 -8.70 -7.94 -2.94
CA GLU A 100 -9.75 -8.58 -2.14
C GLU A 100 -9.74 -8.01 -0.72
N GLY A 101 -10.85 -8.16 -0.01
CA GLY A 101 -10.92 -7.75 1.38
C GLY A 101 -12.34 -7.59 1.93
N PRO A 102 -12.44 -7.30 3.23
CA PRO A 102 -13.71 -7.27 3.97
C PRO A 102 -14.72 -6.25 3.42
N LEU A 103 -14.28 -5.16 2.79
CA LEU A 103 -15.18 -4.13 2.25
C LEU A 103 -15.69 -4.43 0.84
N LEU A 104 -15.22 -5.48 0.18
CA LEU A 104 -15.52 -5.74 -1.23
C LEU A 104 -17.03 -5.84 -1.49
N LYS A 105 -17.76 -6.56 -0.63
CA LYS A 105 -19.22 -6.74 -0.78
C LYS A 105 -19.97 -5.41 -0.65
N PHE A 106 -19.54 -4.56 0.27
CA PHE A 106 -20.11 -3.23 0.49
C PHE A 106 -19.88 -2.32 -0.73
N LEU A 107 -18.64 -2.24 -1.19
CA LEU A 107 -18.26 -1.40 -2.33
C LEU A 107 -18.95 -1.81 -3.63
N LYS A 108 -19.11 -3.12 -3.87
CA LYS A 108 -19.86 -3.63 -5.04
C LYS A 108 -21.33 -3.23 -5.05
N LYS A 109 -21.93 -2.94 -3.90
CA LYS A 109 -23.32 -2.50 -3.79
C LYS A 109 -23.47 -1.00 -4.08
N ILE A 110 -22.42 -0.22 -3.83
CA ILE A 110 -22.42 1.25 -3.97
C ILE A 110 -21.95 1.67 -5.37
N MET A 111 -20.99 0.96 -5.95
CA MET A 111 -20.52 1.24 -7.30
C MET A 111 -21.52 0.71 -8.33
N ILE A 112 -22.24 1.62 -9.00
CA ILE A 112 -23.05 1.30 -10.18
C ILE A 112 -22.07 0.97 -11.32
N VAL A 113 -22.08 -0.31 -11.69
CA VAL A 113 -21.32 -1.02 -12.73
C VAL A 113 -20.74 -0.14 -13.85
N LYS A 114 -19.42 0.10 -13.77
CA LYS A 114 -18.41 -0.08 -14.84
C LYS A 114 -17.03 -0.15 -14.17
N THR A 115 -16.75 -1.25 -13.49
CA THR A 115 -15.41 -1.52 -12.96
C THR A 115 -15.01 -2.92 -13.39
N PHE A 116 -14.07 -3.01 -14.33
CA PHE A 116 -13.47 -4.28 -14.72
C PHE A 116 -12.60 -4.79 -13.56
N PHE A 117 -13.10 -5.77 -12.82
CA PHE A 117 -12.26 -6.58 -11.96
C PHE A 117 -11.50 -7.56 -12.87
N SER A 118 -10.28 -7.20 -13.25
CA SER A 118 -9.37 -8.12 -13.93
C SER A 118 -9.21 -9.39 -13.09
N ARG A 119 -9.73 -10.50 -13.61
CA ARG A 119 -9.52 -11.84 -13.05
C ARG A 119 -8.28 -12.43 -13.72
N ARG A 120 -7.18 -12.42 -12.98
CA ARG A 120 -6.04 -13.36 -13.05
C ARG A 120 -5.36 -13.46 -14.42
N ILE A 121 -4.21 -12.80 -14.55
CA ILE A 121 -3.13 -13.25 -15.43
C ILE A 121 -2.67 -14.61 -14.88
N ARG A 122 -3.07 -15.70 -15.55
CA ARG A 122 -2.42 -17.01 -15.38
C ARG A 122 -1.29 -17.07 -16.40
N SER A 123 -0.13 -17.46 -15.89
CA SER A 123 1.09 -17.91 -16.58
C SER A 123 0.82 -18.74 -17.82
#